data_AF-A0A7J8GS82-F1
#
_entry.id   AF-A0A7J8GS82-F1
#
_cell.length_a   1.000
_cell.length_b   1.000
_cell.length_c   1.000
_cell.angle_alpha   90.00
_cell.angle_beta   90.00
_cell.angle_gamma   90.00
#
_symmetry.space_group_name_H-M   'P 1'
#
loop_
_entity.id
_entity.type
_entity.pdbx_description
1 polymer ?
#
loop_
_entity_poly.entity_id
_entity_poly.type
_entity_poly.pdbx_seq_one_letter_code
_entity_poly.pdbx_strand_id
1 'polypeptide(L)'
;MVEYITHSRDVVTEAIYPEAVTMFSVNLFRTLPPSSNPTGAEFDPEEDEPTLEEILDVIEPSEFSKVMEPLFRQLAKCVSSPHFQVAERALYYWNNEYIMSLISDNAARVLPIMFPALYRNSKSHWNKTIHGLIYNALKLFMEMNQKLFDDCTQQYKAEKQKGRFRMKEREEMWQKIEELARLNPQYPMFRAPPPLPPVYSMETETPTAEDIQLLKRTVETEAVQMLKDIKKEKVLLRRKSELPQDVYTIKALEAHKRAEEFLTASQEAL
;
A
#
# COMPACT_ATOMS: atom_id res chain seq x y z
N MET A 1 26.50 -5.36 -18.82
CA MET A 1 26.42 -5.64 -17.36
C MET A 1 25.78 -7.00 -17.11
N VAL A 2 24.57 -7.27 -17.62
CA VAL A 2 23.93 -8.60 -17.55
C VAL A 2 24.83 -9.69 -18.14
N GLU A 3 25.40 -9.47 -19.33
CA GLU A 3 26.36 -10.40 -19.95
C GLU A 3 27.62 -10.65 -19.11
N TYR A 4 28.07 -9.66 -18.35
CA TYR A 4 29.25 -9.79 -17.50
C TYR A 4 28.95 -10.67 -16.28
N ILE A 5 27.76 -10.51 -15.69
CA ILE A 5 27.27 -11.32 -14.57
C ILE A 5 27.00 -12.76 -15.02
N THR A 6 26.49 -12.97 -16.24
CA THR A 6 26.20 -14.33 -16.74
C THR A 6 27.44 -15.11 -17.17
N HIS A 7 28.50 -14.43 -17.64
CA HIS A 7 29.72 -15.11 -18.11
C HIS A 7 30.85 -15.20 -17.08
N SER A 8 30.74 -14.47 -15.97
CA SER A 8 31.77 -14.45 -14.93
C SER A 8 31.29 -15.19 -13.69
N ARG A 9 32.09 -16.14 -13.21
CA ARG A 9 31.80 -16.89 -11.96
C ARG A 9 32.18 -16.05 -10.73
N ASP A 10 31.47 -16.26 -9.62
CA ASP A 10 31.72 -15.64 -8.31
C ASP A 10 31.59 -14.11 -8.25
N VAL A 11 30.94 -13.47 -9.21
CA VAL A 11 30.73 -12.01 -9.21
C VAL A 11 29.65 -11.59 -8.20
N VAL A 12 28.64 -12.44 -8.00
CA VAL A 12 27.60 -12.24 -6.98
C VAL A 12 28.01 -12.99 -5.72
N THR A 13 28.71 -12.30 -4.83
CA THR A 13 29.16 -12.87 -3.55
C THR A 13 28.06 -12.77 -2.50
N GLU A 14 28.09 -13.62 -1.45
CA GLU A 14 27.13 -13.56 -0.32
C GLU A 14 27.03 -12.16 0.30
N ALA A 15 28.13 -11.40 0.29
CA ALA A 15 28.20 -10.05 0.82
C ALA A 15 27.47 -9.00 -0.03
N ILE A 16 27.05 -9.32 -1.26
CA ILE A 16 26.32 -8.40 -2.16
C ILE A 16 24.82 -8.69 -2.12
N TYR A 17 24.41 -9.89 -1.67
CA TYR A 17 23.00 -10.28 -1.65
C TYR A 17 22.12 -9.34 -0.82
N PRO A 18 22.47 -8.95 0.43
CA PRO A 18 21.63 -8.06 1.23
C PRO A 18 21.36 -6.70 0.55
N GLU A 19 22.38 -6.13 -0.09
CA GLU A 19 22.36 -4.85 -0.78
C GLU A 19 21.57 -4.94 -2.08
N ALA A 20 21.80 -6.00 -2.87
CA ALA A 20 21.05 -6.27 -4.09
C ALA A 20 19.56 -6.50 -3.80
N VAL A 21 19.24 -7.25 -2.74
CA VAL A 21 17.87 -7.50 -2.27
C VAL A 21 17.23 -6.21 -1.78
N THR A 22 17.97 -5.38 -1.05
CA THR A 22 17.47 -4.07 -0.61
C THR A 22 17.18 -3.17 -1.81
N MET A 23 18.10 -3.11 -2.78
CA MET A 23 17.95 -2.33 -4.00
C MET A 23 16.75 -2.82 -4.82
N PHE A 24 16.63 -4.12 -5.05
CA PHE A 24 15.51 -4.72 -5.77
C PHE A 24 14.19 -4.49 -5.03
N SER A 25 14.14 -4.74 -3.72
CA SER A 25 12.93 -4.53 -2.90
C SER A 25 12.46 -3.08 -2.97
N VAL A 26 13.37 -2.09 -2.92
CA VAL A 26 12.99 -0.67 -2.99
C VAL A 26 12.54 -0.28 -4.40
N ASN A 27 13.07 -0.92 -5.45
CA ASN A 27 12.82 -0.56 -6.85
C ASN A 27 11.79 -1.46 -7.56
N LEU A 28 11.28 -2.51 -6.89
CA LEU A 28 10.39 -3.54 -7.44
C LEU A 28 9.17 -2.97 -8.19
N PHE A 29 8.69 -1.79 -7.79
CA PHE A 29 7.53 -1.14 -8.40
C PHE A 29 7.80 0.31 -8.78
N ARG A 30 9.07 0.69 -8.96
CA ARG A 30 9.41 2.01 -9.48
C ARG A 30 9.08 1.97 -10.97
N THR A 31 8.07 2.73 -11.38
CA THR A 31 7.86 3.02 -12.80
C THR A 31 9.14 3.67 -13.33
N LEU A 32 9.88 2.93 -14.15
CA LEU A 32 10.94 3.54 -14.93
C LEU A 32 10.28 4.63 -15.80
N PRO A 33 10.87 5.82 -15.90
CA PRO A 33 10.40 6.76 -16.91
C PRO A 33 10.39 6.04 -18.26
N PRO A 34 9.37 6.26 -19.11
CA PRO A 34 9.33 5.63 -20.42
C PRO A 34 10.68 5.87 -21.09
N SER A 35 11.25 4.81 -21.69
CA SER A 35 12.46 4.96 -22.48
C SER A 35 12.17 6.09 -23.46
N SER A 36 12.90 7.20 -23.35
CA SER A 36 12.78 8.28 -24.31
C SER A 36 13.48 7.78 -25.56
N ASN A 37 12.85 6.86 -26.28
CA ASN A 37 13.39 6.31 -27.51
C ASN A 37 13.46 7.49 -28.50
N PRO A 38 14.66 7.98 -28.86
CA PRO A 38 14.80 9.16 -29.72
C PRO A 38 14.28 8.90 -31.14
N THR A 39 13.89 7.66 -31.44
CA THR A 39 13.50 7.18 -32.78
C THR A 39 11.99 7.20 -33.05
N GLY A 40 11.15 7.74 -32.16
CA GLY A 40 9.75 8.06 -32.47
C GLY A 40 8.81 6.85 -32.64
N ALA A 41 9.19 5.66 -32.20
CA ALA A 41 8.23 4.58 -31.99
C ALA A 41 7.39 4.90 -30.75
N GLU A 42 6.06 4.79 -30.86
CA GLU A 42 5.15 4.92 -29.72
C GLU A 42 5.55 3.93 -28.62
N PHE A 43 5.43 4.36 -27.36
CA PHE A 43 5.63 3.50 -26.19
C PHE A 43 4.72 2.27 -26.31
N ASP A 44 5.32 1.10 -26.51
CA ASP A 44 4.60 -0.18 -26.60
C ASP A 44 4.43 -0.75 -25.19
N PRO A 45 3.20 -0.72 -24.62
CA PRO A 45 2.96 -1.20 -23.27
C PRO A 45 3.18 -2.71 -23.10
N GLU A 46 3.18 -3.49 -24.19
CA GLU A 46 3.37 -4.96 -24.13
C GLU A 46 4.85 -5.36 -24.04
N GLU A 47 5.78 -4.59 -24.64
CA GLU A 47 7.21 -4.92 -24.63
C GLU A 47 8.02 -4.17 -23.55
N ASP A 48 7.62 -2.96 -23.15
CA ASP A 48 8.41 -2.11 -22.24
C ASP A 48 8.05 -2.25 -20.75
N GLU A 49 7.04 -3.07 -20.39
CA GLU A 49 6.79 -3.41 -18.98
C GLU A 49 7.75 -4.53 -18.57
N PRO A 50 8.76 -4.29 -17.68
CA PRO A 50 9.61 -5.37 -17.20
C PRO A 50 8.71 -6.42 -16.53
N THR A 51 8.64 -7.61 -17.13
CA THR A 51 7.92 -8.77 -16.62
C THR A 51 8.59 -9.25 -15.34
N LEU A 52 8.28 -8.59 -14.23
CA LEU A 52 8.74 -8.96 -12.89
C LEU A 52 8.25 -10.37 -12.48
N GLU A 53 7.31 -10.92 -13.23
CA GLU A 53 6.93 -12.33 -13.24
C GLU A 53 8.14 -13.26 -13.49
N GLU A 54 9.08 -12.88 -14.36
CA GLU A 54 10.21 -13.74 -14.74
C GLU A 54 11.28 -13.90 -13.64
N ILE A 55 11.36 -12.98 -12.66
CA ILE A 55 12.44 -13.01 -11.64
C ILE A 55 12.07 -13.93 -10.46
N LEU A 56 10.81 -13.96 -10.05
CA LEU A 56 10.37 -14.82 -8.95
C LEU A 56 10.09 -16.27 -9.38
N ASP A 57 9.99 -16.54 -10.68
CA ASP A 57 9.83 -17.90 -11.21
C ASP A 57 11.13 -18.72 -11.21
N VAL A 58 12.28 -18.07 -10.97
CA VAL A 58 13.61 -18.70 -10.99
C VAL A 58 14.27 -18.77 -9.60
N ILE A 59 13.63 -18.20 -8.56
CA ILE A 59 14.21 -18.21 -7.21
C ILE A 59 14.07 -19.59 -6.58
N GLU A 60 15.18 -20.20 -6.17
CA GLU A 60 15.14 -21.47 -5.42
C GLU A 60 14.53 -21.26 -4.02
N PRO A 61 13.81 -22.25 -3.45
CA PRO A 61 13.20 -22.13 -2.12
C PRO A 61 14.17 -21.73 -1.01
N SER A 62 15.41 -22.22 -1.07
CA SER A 62 16.51 -21.88 -0.16
C SER A 62 16.88 -20.40 -0.18
N GLU A 63 16.92 -19.80 -1.37
CA GLU A 63 17.21 -18.38 -1.56
C GLU A 63 16.00 -17.51 -1.21
N PHE A 64 14.78 -17.99 -1.49
CA PHE A 64 13.55 -17.32 -1.12
C PHE A 64 13.47 -17.06 0.39
N SER A 65 13.84 -18.04 1.23
CA SER A 65 13.83 -17.87 2.69
C SER A 65 14.73 -16.72 3.18
N LYS A 66 15.80 -16.36 2.44
CA LYS A 66 16.69 -15.26 2.81
C LYS A 66 16.07 -13.88 2.52
N VAL A 67 15.17 -13.81 1.54
CA VAL A 67 14.65 -12.55 0.99
C VAL A 67 13.17 -12.32 1.27
N MET A 68 12.43 -13.34 1.71
CA MET A 68 10.97 -13.28 1.88
C MET A 68 10.53 -12.14 2.81
N GLU A 69 11.16 -11.93 3.95
CA GLU A 69 10.70 -10.91 4.90
C GLU A 69 10.79 -9.48 4.34
N PRO A 70 11.95 -9.00 3.84
CA PRO A 70 12.03 -7.67 3.23
C PRO A 70 11.16 -7.55 1.98
N LEU A 71 11.07 -8.60 1.15
CA LEU A 71 10.23 -8.63 -0.04
C LEU A 71 8.74 -8.43 0.32
N PHE A 72 8.20 -9.25 1.23
CA PHE A 72 6.79 -9.16 1.61
C PHE A 72 6.47 -7.90 2.42
N ARG A 73 7.42 -7.34 3.18
CA ARG A 73 7.24 -6.00 3.77
C ARG A 73 7.08 -4.92 2.72
N GLN A 74 7.78 -5.03 1.59
CA GLN A 74 7.56 -4.11 0.47
C GLN A 74 6.24 -4.39 -0.24
N LEU A 75 5.93 -5.66 -0.55
CA LEU A 75 4.65 -6.04 -1.18
C LEU A 75 3.47 -5.52 -0.36
N ALA A 76 3.52 -5.59 0.97
CA ALA A 76 2.49 -5.05 1.85
C ALA A 76 2.26 -3.53 1.64
N LYS A 77 3.33 -2.76 1.43
CA LYS A 77 3.23 -1.33 1.10
C LYS A 77 2.62 -1.10 -0.27
N CYS A 78 2.99 -1.91 -1.26
CA CYS A 78 2.48 -1.80 -2.63
C CYS A 78 0.99 -2.15 -2.73
N VAL A 79 0.56 -3.22 -2.04
CA VAL A 79 -0.86 -3.56 -1.87
C VAL A 79 -1.63 -2.45 -1.18
N SER A 80 -0.99 -1.71 -0.26
CA SER A 80 -1.57 -0.55 0.40
C SER A 80 -1.45 0.76 -0.38
N SER A 81 -0.92 0.72 -1.60
CA SER A 81 -0.76 1.91 -2.42
C SER A 81 -2.13 2.43 -2.88
N PRO A 82 -2.39 3.74 -2.79
CA PRO A 82 -3.60 4.33 -3.36
C PRO A 82 -3.58 4.32 -4.89
N HIS A 83 -2.42 4.09 -5.52
CA HIS A 83 -2.28 3.99 -6.96
C HIS A 83 -2.65 2.59 -7.44
N PHE A 84 -3.78 2.46 -8.16
CA PHE A 84 -4.37 1.15 -8.43
C PHE A 84 -3.42 0.23 -9.21
N GLN A 85 -2.65 0.72 -10.20
CA GLN A 85 -1.72 -0.13 -10.96
C GLN A 85 -0.62 -0.75 -10.07
N VAL A 86 -0.19 -0.05 -9.02
CA VAL A 86 0.83 -0.57 -8.09
C VAL A 86 0.24 -1.66 -7.21
N ALA A 87 -0.97 -1.43 -6.69
CA ALA A 87 -1.68 -2.42 -5.88
C ALA A 87 -2.07 -3.65 -6.70
N GLU A 88 -2.55 -3.44 -7.93
CA GLU A 88 -2.94 -4.48 -8.88
C GLU A 88 -1.74 -5.37 -9.22
N ARG A 89 -0.63 -4.77 -9.65
CA ARG A 89 0.59 -5.50 -10.00
C ARG A 89 1.13 -6.32 -8.83
N ALA A 90 1.08 -5.78 -7.61
CA ALA A 90 1.47 -6.50 -6.41
C ALA A 90 0.54 -7.69 -6.11
N LEU A 91 -0.78 -7.51 -6.25
CA LEU A 91 -1.77 -8.56 -5.99
C LEU A 91 -1.77 -9.66 -7.05
N TYR A 92 -1.29 -9.40 -8.27
CA TYR A 92 -1.15 -10.41 -9.31
C TYR A 92 -0.17 -11.54 -8.95
N TYR A 93 0.73 -11.34 -7.98
CA TYR A 93 1.59 -12.41 -7.48
C TYR A 93 0.83 -13.58 -6.86
N TRP A 94 -0.42 -13.37 -6.41
CA TRP A 94 -1.26 -14.45 -5.89
C TRP A 94 -1.84 -15.35 -6.99
N ASN A 95 -1.73 -14.96 -8.26
CA ASN A 95 -2.17 -15.78 -9.39
C ASN A 95 -1.07 -16.70 -9.92
N ASN A 96 0.17 -16.52 -9.48
CA ASN A 96 1.30 -17.35 -9.88
C ASN A 96 1.39 -18.57 -8.96
N GLU A 97 1.24 -19.77 -9.52
CA GLU A 97 1.23 -21.03 -8.77
C GLU A 97 2.55 -21.30 -8.04
N TYR A 98 3.68 -20.96 -8.66
CA TYR A 98 4.99 -21.15 -8.05
C TYR A 98 5.18 -20.24 -6.84
N ILE A 99 4.88 -18.95 -6.98
CA ILE A 99 4.96 -18.00 -5.86
C ILE A 99 3.99 -18.39 -4.75
N MET A 100 2.78 -18.84 -5.10
CA MET A 100 1.81 -19.32 -4.11
C MET A 100 2.32 -20.56 -3.37
N SER A 101 3.05 -21.47 -4.03
CA SER A 101 3.69 -22.60 -3.36
C SER A 101 4.76 -22.15 -2.35
N LEU A 102 5.62 -21.18 -2.72
CA LEU A 102 6.63 -20.62 -1.84
C LEU A 102 6.01 -19.91 -0.62
N ILE A 103 4.91 -19.19 -0.85
CA ILE A 103 4.13 -18.55 0.22
C ILE A 103 3.54 -19.61 1.16
N SER A 104 3.01 -20.70 0.61
CA SER A 104 2.42 -21.80 1.39
C SER A 104 3.42 -22.42 2.36
N ASP A 105 4.62 -22.73 1.88
CA ASP A 105 5.69 -23.31 2.71
C ASP A 105 6.18 -22.35 3.81
N ASN A 106 6.03 -21.04 3.59
CA ASN A 106 6.51 -19.98 4.48
C ASN A 106 5.38 -19.18 5.14
N ALA A 107 4.16 -19.72 5.19
CA ALA A 107 2.96 -19.00 5.60
C ALA A 107 3.08 -18.38 7.01
N ALA A 108 3.77 -19.08 7.93
CA ALA A 108 4.01 -18.63 9.31
C ALA A 108 4.76 -17.29 9.40
N ARG A 109 5.55 -16.93 8.38
CA ARG A 109 6.31 -15.67 8.30
C ARG A 109 5.63 -14.66 7.39
N VAL A 110 5.09 -15.12 6.26
CA VAL A 110 4.47 -14.25 5.25
C VAL A 110 3.13 -13.70 5.72
N LEU A 111 2.25 -14.54 6.29
CA LEU A 111 0.89 -14.13 6.65
C LEU A 111 0.86 -12.96 7.64
N PRO A 112 1.61 -12.97 8.76
CA PRO A 112 1.59 -11.84 9.70
C PRO A 112 2.07 -10.51 9.11
N ILE A 113 2.92 -10.54 8.07
CA ILE A 113 3.40 -9.34 7.37
C ILE A 113 2.31 -8.79 6.44
N MET A 114 1.64 -9.67 5.69
CA MET A 114 0.68 -9.29 4.66
C MET A 114 -0.72 -9.00 5.21
N PHE A 115 -1.12 -9.69 6.27
CA PHE A 115 -2.47 -9.61 6.82
C PHE A 115 -2.90 -8.17 7.17
N PRO A 116 -2.11 -7.35 7.89
CA PRO A 116 -2.52 -5.98 8.23
C PRO A 116 -2.79 -5.12 6.99
N ALA A 117 -1.98 -5.27 5.94
CA ALA A 117 -2.14 -4.53 4.69
C ALA A 117 -3.39 -4.98 3.95
N LEU A 118 -3.56 -6.29 3.74
CA LEU A 118 -4.73 -6.83 3.04
C LEU A 118 -6.03 -6.50 3.78
N TYR A 119 -6.08 -6.72 5.09
CA TYR A 119 -7.27 -6.49 5.90
C TYR A 119 -7.69 -5.01 5.93
N ARG A 120 -6.73 -4.08 6.07
CA ARG A 120 -7.03 -2.64 6.06
C ARG A 120 -7.63 -2.20 4.73
N ASN A 121 -7.02 -2.65 3.63
CA ASN A 121 -7.41 -2.23 2.29
C ASN A 121 -8.70 -2.95 1.82
N SER A 122 -9.03 -4.12 2.36
CA SER A 122 -10.32 -4.79 2.12
C SER A 122 -11.53 -4.04 2.72
N LYS A 123 -11.32 -2.93 3.41
CA LYS A 123 -12.38 -2.09 3.98
C LYS A 123 -12.42 -0.69 3.41
N SER A 124 -11.33 -0.23 2.80
CA SER A 124 -11.13 1.21 2.52
C SER A 124 -10.49 1.50 1.16
N HIS A 125 -10.13 0.48 0.38
CA HIS A 125 -9.58 0.73 -0.95
C HIS A 125 -10.68 1.25 -1.90
N TRP A 126 -10.42 2.37 -2.57
CA TRP A 126 -11.42 3.05 -3.41
C TRP A 126 -11.75 2.30 -4.72
N ASN A 127 -10.77 1.55 -5.25
CA ASN A 127 -10.92 0.80 -6.50
C ASN A 127 -11.55 -0.58 -6.25
N LYS A 128 -12.67 -0.87 -6.92
CA LYS A 128 -13.44 -2.12 -6.80
C LYS A 128 -12.69 -3.37 -7.25
N THR A 129 -11.87 -3.28 -8.30
CA THR A 129 -11.06 -4.40 -8.80
C THR A 129 -10.01 -4.81 -7.77
N ILE A 130 -9.29 -3.83 -7.22
CA ILE A 130 -8.31 -4.06 -6.15
C ILE A 130 -8.97 -4.69 -4.93
N HIS A 131 -10.16 -4.20 -4.57
CA HIS A 131 -10.95 -4.75 -3.47
C HIS A 131 -11.22 -6.25 -3.67
N GLY A 132 -11.64 -6.66 -4.88
CA GLY A 132 -11.85 -8.07 -5.24
C GLY A 132 -10.57 -8.92 -5.19
N LEU A 133 -9.46 -8.39 -5.70
CA LEU A 133 -8.16 -9.07 -5.65
C LEU A 133 -7.67 -9.27 -4.21
N ILE A 134 -7.90 -8.29 -3.32
CA ILE A 134 -7.59 -8.41 -1.89
C ILE A 134 -8.42 -9.52 -1.23
N TYR A 135 -9.72 -9.61 -1.51
CA TYR A 135 -10.56 -10.70 -0.97
C TYR A 135 -10.12 -12.06 -1.47
N ASN A 136 -9.72 -12.18 -2.74
CA ASN A 136 -9.15 -13.42 -3.27
C ASN A 136 -7.85 -13.79 -2.53
N ALA A 137 -6.94 -12.85 -2.31
CA ALA A 137 -5.71 -13.09 -1.56
C ALA A 137 -5.98 -13.51 -0.10
N LEU A 138 -6.94 -12.86 0.58
CA LEU A 138 -7.37 -13.23 1.93
C LEU A 138 -7.99 -14.63 1.96
N LYS A 139 -8.71 -15.04 0.92
CA LYS A 139 -9.24 -16.39 0.75
C LYS A 139 -8.14 -17.44 0.73
N LEU A 140 -7.19 -17.27 -0.18
CA LEU A 140 -6.09 -18.20 -0.38
C LEU A 140 -5.30 -18.39 0.92
N PHE A 141 -5.07 -17.30 1.66
CA PHE A 141 -4.43 -17.37 2.98
C PHE A 141 -5.24 -18.12 4.03
N MET A 142 -6.57 -17.95 4.04
CA MET A 142 -7.45 -18.67 4.98
C MET A 142 -7.51 -20.17 4.65
N GLU A 143 -7.58 -20.53 3.37
CA GLU A 143 -7.58 -21.92 2.90
C GLU A 143 -6.25 -22.63 3.19
N MET A 144 -5.14 -21.91 3.09
CA MET A 144 -3.79 -22.40 3.36
C MET A 144 -3.59 -22.73 4.84
N ASN A 145 -3.97 -21.84 5.76
CA ASN A 145 -3.86 -22.10 7.20
C ASN A 145 -4.88 -21.29 8.01
N GLN A 146 -6.05 -21.90 8.24
CA GLN A 146 -7.16 -21.26 8.95
C GLN A 146 -6.78 -20.82 10.38
N LYS A 147 -6.04 -21.66 11.11
CA LYS A 147 -5.63 -21.35 12.49
C LYS A 147 -4.73 -20.11 12.53
N LEU A 148 -3.71 -20.07 11.66
CA LEU A 148 -2.79 -18.95 11.58
C LEU A 148 -3.50 -17.65 11.14
N PHE A 149 -4.47 -17.77 10.23
CA PHE A 149 -5.31 -16.64 9.81
C PHE A 149 -6.14 -16.07 10.97
N ASP A 150 -6.73 -16.94 11.79
CA ASP A 150 -7.46 -16.53 12.98
C ASP A 150 -6.57 -15.89 14.04
N ASP A 151 -5.37 -16.43 14.25
CA ASP A 151 -4.36 -15.86 15.15
C ASP A 151 -3.92 -14.45 14.67
N CYS A 152 -3.64 -14.28 13.38
CA CYS A 152 -3.31 -12.97 12.79
C CYS A 152 -4.47 -11.97 12.94
N THR A 153 -5.71 -12.43 12.77
CA THR A 153 -6.91 -11.62 12.97
C THR A 153 -7.02 -11.12 14.41
N GLN A 154 -6.77 -11.99 15.39
CA GLN A 154 -6.78 -11.63 16.81
C GLN A 154 -5.64 -10.68 17.17
N GLN A 155 -4.42 -10.95 16.67
CA GLN A 155 -3.26 -10.09 16.90
C GLN A 155 -3.49 -8.69 16.33
N TYR A 156 -4.05 -8.58 15.13
CA TYR A 156 -4.38 -7.29 14.51
C TYR A 156 -5.38 -6.48 15.36
N LYS A 157 -6.41 -7.13 15.91
CA LYS A 157 -7.36 -6.50 16.85
C LYS A 157 -6.67 -5.99 18.11
N ALA A 158 -5.86 -6.84 18.75
CA ALA A 158 -5.15 -6.50 19.97
C ALA A 158 -4.20 -5.31 19.75
N GLU A 159 -3.44 -5.30 18.65
CA GLU A 159 -2.51 -4.21 18.34
C GLU A 159 -3.24 -2.90 18.03
N LYS A 160 -4.41 -2.95 17.35
CA LYS A 160 -5.27 -1.79 17.15
C LYS A 160 -5.79 -1.21 18.47
N GLN A 161 -6.25 -2.05 19.39
CA GLN A 161 -6.74 -1.61 20.70
C GLN A 161 -5.61 -1.01 21.55
N LYS A 162 -4.43 -1.64 21.55
CA LYS A 162 -3.24 -1.13 22.21
C LYS A 162 -2.79 0.22 21.63
N GLY A 163 -2.87 0.39 20.31
CA GLY A 163 -2.61 1.66 19.64
C GLY A 163 -3.53 2.79 20.12
N ARG A 164 -4.82 2.51 20.27
CA ARG A 164 -5.79 3.48 20.83
C ARG A 164 -5.49 3.85 22.27
N PHE A 165 -5.15 2.86 23.10
CA PHE A 165 -4.80 3.12 24.49
C PHE A 165 -3.58 4.05 24.59
N ARG A 166 -2.53 3.78 23.80
CA ARG A 166 -1.35 4.64 23.70
C ARG A 166 -1.67 6.06 23.21
N MET A 167 -2.61 6.20 22.28
CA MET A 167 -3.05 7.51 21.79
C MET A 167 -3.79 8.28 22.87
N LYS A 168 -4.66 7.61 23.64
CA LYS A 168 -5.35 8.19 24.79
C LYS A 168 -4.38 8.59 25.90
N GLU A 169 -3.42 7.74 26.26
CA GLU A 169 -2.36 8.10 27.22
C GLU A 169 -1.55 9.32 26.74
N ARG A 170 -1.24 9.38 25.44
CA ARG A 170 -0.56 10.53 24.83
C ARG A 170 -1.41 11.80 24.96
N GLU A 171 -2.70 11.71 24.69
CA GLU A 171 -3.64 12.84 24.83
C GLU A 171 -3.72 13.32 26.29
N GLU A 172 -3.83 12.41 27.25
CA GLU A 172 -3.82 12.74 28.68
C GLU A 172 -2.50 13.40 29.12
N MET A 173 -1.36 12.94 28.60
CA MET A 173 -0.07 13.59 28.84
C MET A 173 -0.02 14.99 28.22
N TRP A 174 -0.53 15.17 27.00
CA TRP A 174 -0.59 16.48 26.35
C TRP A 174 -1.49 17.45 27.11
N GLN A 175 -2.64 17.01 27.62
CA GLN A 175 -3.52 17.84 28.44
C GLN A 175 -2.82 18.33 29.71
N LYS A 176 -2.06 17.46 30.38
CA LYS A 176 -1.25 17.85 31.55
C LYS A 176 -0.17 18.87 31.19
N ILE A 177 0.51 18.69 30.06
CA ILE A 177 1.50 19.66 29.55
C ILE A 177 0.83 21.00 29.27
N GLU A 178 -0.33 21.02 28.62
CA GLU A 178 -1.07 22.24 28.32
C GLU A 178 -1.52 22.96 29.60
N GLU A 179 -2.02 22.22 30.60
CA GLU A 179 -2.42 22.77 31.88
C GLU A 179 -1.24 23.41 32.62
N LEU A 180 -0.09 22.74 32.66
CA LEU A 180 1.14 23.30 33.23
C LEU A 180 1.63 24.52 32.45
N ALA A 181 1.57 24.48 31.11
CA ALA A 181 1.93 25.61 30.26
C ALA A 181 1.04 26.82 30.55
N ARG A 182 -0.26 26.62 30.80
CA ARG A 182 -1.23 27.68 31.11
C ARG A 182 -0.93 28.43 32.41
N LEU A 183 -0.23 27.79 33.34
CA LEU A 183 0.23 28.43 34.59
C LEU A 183 1.44 29.35 34.36
N ASN A 184 2.10 29.28 33.20
CA ASN A 184 3.25 30.13 32.89
C ASN A 184 2.78 31.57 32.58
N PRO A 185 3.34 32.60 33.23
CA PRO A 185 3.02 34.00 32.94
C PRO A 185 3.23 34.41 31.48
N GLN A 186 4.12 33.72 30.75
CA GLN A 186 4.39 33.96 29.33
C GLN A 186 3.45 33.23 28.38
N TYR A 187 2.59 32.34 28.88
CA TYR A 187 1.64 31.56 28.07
C TYR A 187 0.78 32.39 27.10
N PRO A 188 0.28 33.59 27.47
CA PRO A 188 -0.52 34.41 26.56
C PRO A 188 0.24 34.86 25.30
N MET A 189 1.57 34.95 25.34
CA MET A 189 2.39 35.34 24.19
C MET A 189 2.54 34.20 23.16
N PHE A 190 2.37 32.94 23.58
CA PHE A 190 2.60 31.75 22.75
C PHE A 190 1.33 30.93 22.51
N ARG A 191 0.16 31.45 22.90
CA ARG A 191 -1.12 30.80 22.67
C ARG A 191 -1.40 30.75 21.17
N ALA A 192 -1.28 29.57 20.58
CA ALA A 192 -1.75 29.34 19.22
C ALA A 192 -3.29 29.50 19.16
N PRO A 193 -3.85 30.06 18.06
CA PRO A 193 -5.29 30.00 17.80
C PRO A 193 -5.79 28.54 17.87
N PRO A 194 -7.08 28.31 18.16
CA PRO A 194 -7.63 26.97 18.16
C PRO A 194 -7.28 26.27 16.83
N PRO A 195 -6.76 25.04 16.85
CA PRO A 195 -6.54 24.31 15.62
C PRO A 195 -7.86 24.23 14.85
N LEU A 196 -7.78 24.35 13.53
CA LEU A 196 -8.90 24.01 12.63
C LEU A 196 -9.47 22.64 13.04
N PRO A 197 -10.78 22.39 12.83
CA PRO A 197 -11.40 21.12 13.18
C PRO A 197 -10.51 19.97 12.69
N PRO A 198 -10.28 18.95 13.52
CA PRO A 198 -9.34 17.90 13.18
C PRO A 198 -9.68 17.38 11.80
N VAL A 199 -8.70 17.42 10.89
CA VAL A 199 -8.80 16.67 9.63
C VAL A 199 -9.04 15.24 10.09
N TYR A 200 -10.26 14.73 9.86
CA TYR A 200 -10.60 13.36 10.21
C TYR A 200 -9.52 12.48 9.61
N SER A 201 -8.64 11.96 10.45
CA SER A 201 -7.76 10.88 10.01
C SER A 201 -8.71 9.77 9.63
N MET A 202 -8.59 9.25 8.40
CA MET A 202 -9.29 8.04 8.00
C MET A 202 -8.71 6.87 8.80
N GLU A 203 -9.01 6.84 10.09
CA GLU A 203 -8.78 5.67 10.91
C GLU A 203 -9.80 4.63 10.46
N THR A 204 -9.31 3.55 9.85
CA THR A 204 -10.12 2.36 9.70
C THR A 204 -10.56 1.94 11.09
N GLU A 205 -11.87 1.89 11.33
CA GLU A 205 -12.45 1.43 12.59
C GLU A 205 -11.88 0.07 12.98
N THR A 206 -11.94 -0.25 14.28
CA THR A 206 -11.49 -1.56 14.75
C THR A 206 -12.40 -2.58 14.10
N PRO A 207 -11.85 -3.61 13.46
CA PRO A 207 -12.70 -4.61 12.85
C PRO A 207 -13.60 -5.25 13.90
N THR A 208 -14.89 -5.08 13.70
CA THR A 208 -15.91 -5.71 14.53
C THR A 208 -15.88 -7.23 14.32
N ALA A 209 -16.50 -8.00 15.22
CA ALA A 209 -16.68 -9.42 14.99
C ALA A 209 -17.49 -9.68 13.71
N GLU A 210 -18.45 -8.79 13.41
CA GLU A 210 -19.27 -8.81 12.21
C GLU A 210 -18.45 -8.53 10.95
N ASP A 211 -17.50 -7.60 10.99
CA ASP A 211 -16.60 -7.31 9.87
C ASP A 211 -15.76 -8.51 9.43
N ILE A 212 -15.39 -9.35 10.40
CA ILE A 212 -14.59 -10.56 10.17
C ILE A 212 -15.47 -11.72 9.75
N GLN A 213 -16.67 -11.86 10.30
CA GLN A 213 -17.64 -12.84 9.80
C GLN A 213 -18.09 -12.51 8.39
N LEU A 214 -18.32 -11.23 8.09
CA LEU A 214 -18.60 -10.74 6.75
C LEU A 214 -17.40 -10.98 5.85
N LEU A 215 -16.17 -10.64 6.29
CA LEU A 215 -14.97 -10.97 5.52
C LEU A 215 -14.88 -12.47 5.21
N LYS A 216 -15.04 -13.35 6.21
CA LYS A 216 -15.01 -14.81 6.02
C LYS A 216 -16.10 -15.28 5.05
N ARG A 217 -17.32 -14.77 5.19
CA ARG A 217 -18.45 -15.09 4.30
C ARG A 217 -18.24 -14.57 2.88
N THR A 218 -17.78 -13.33 2.73
CA THR A 218 -17.47 -12.67 1.45
C THR A 218 -16.32 -13.37 0.74
N VAL A 219 -15.29 -13.78 1.49
CA VAL A 219 -14.20 -14.63 1.02
C VAL A 219 -14.75 -15.96 0.48
N GLU A 220 -15.70 -16.59 1.18
CA GLU A 220 -16.34 -17.82 0.72
C GLU A 220 -17.17 -17.61 -0.56
N THR A 221 -17.95 -16.52 -0.68
CA THR A 221 -18.91 -16.30 -1.77
C THR A 221 -18.43 -15.52 -3.00
N GLU A 222 -17.57 -14.50 -2.87
CA GLU A 222 -17.29 -13.53 -3.96
C GLU A 222 -16.05 -13.87 -4.82
N ALA A 223 -15.14 -14.71 -4.36
CA ALA A 223 -13.92 -15.05 -5.12
C ALA A 223 -14.19 -15.83 -6.42
N VAL A 224 -15.33 -16.54 -6.51
CA VAL A 224 -15.66 -17.41 -7.66
C VAL A 224 -16.12 -16.61 -8.89
N GLN A 225 -16.66 -15.40 -8.71
CA GLN A 225 -17.21 -14.60 -9.81
C GLN A 225 -16.13 -13.82 -10.58
N MET A 226 -15.07 -13.35 -9.91
CA MET A 226 -14.02 -12.49 -10.49
C MET A 226 -13.03 -13.23 -11.40
N LEU A 227 -12.75 -14.52 -11.17
CA LEU A 227 -11.86 -15.32 -12.03
C LEU A 227 -12.36 -15.42 -13.49
N LYS A 228 -13.67 -15.30 -13.70
CA LYS A 228 -14.28 -15.31 -15.04
C LYS A 228 -14.12 -13.97 -15.77
N ASP A 229 -14.05 -12.86 -15.04
CA ASP A 229 -13.95 -11.52 -15.60
C ASP A 229 -12.48 -11.15 -15.91
N ILE A 230 -11.53 -11.58 -15.07
CA ILE A 230 -10.09 -11.37 -15.28
C ILE A 230 -9.59 -12.07 -16.56
N LYS A 231 -10.13 -13.25 -16.91
CA LYS A 231 -9.76 -13.96 -18.15
C LYS A 231 -10.12 -13.20 -19.43
N LYS A 232 -10.98 -12.17 -19.37
CA LYS A 232 -11.39 -11.38 -20.54
C LYS A 232 -10.56 -10.12 -20.77
N GLU A 233 -9.85 -9.60 -19.77
CA GLU A 233 -9.16 -8.31 -19.86
C GLU A 233 -7.64 -8.52 -19.85
N LYS A 234 -7.10 -9.08 -20.94
CA LYS A 234 -5.66 -9.33 -21.13
C LYS A 234 -4.84 -8.10 -21.56
N VAL A 235 -5.45 -6.92 -21.67
CA VAL A 235 -4.77 -5.73 -22.21
C VAL A 235 -4.55 -4.71 -21.10
N LEU A 236 -3.34 -4.68 -20.55
CA LEU A 236 -2.89 -3.66 -19.60
C LEU A 236 -2.64 -2.34 -20.34
N LEU A 237 -3.72 -1.64 -20.71
CA LEU A 237 -3.60 -0.26 -21.14
C LEU A 237 -3.22 0.59 -19.92
N ARG A 238 -2.20 1.44 -20.06
CA ARG A 238 -1.80 2.45 -19.06
C ARG A 238 -2.97 3.40 -18.78
N ARG A 239 -3.82 3.05 -17.80
CA ARG A 239 -4.93 3.88 -17.32
C ARG A 239 -4.44 4.77 -16.17
N LYS A 240 -4.74 6.07 -16.21
CA LYS A 240 -4.35 7.01 -15.15
C LYS A 240 -5.14 6.73 -13.86
N SER A 241 -4.45 6.72 -12.71
CA SER A 241 -5.12 6.66 -11.41
C SER A 241 -5.81 7.98 -11.12
N GLU A 242 -7.14 8.03 -11.17
CA GLU A 242 -7.92 9.17 -10.71
C GLU A 242 -8.47 8.84 -9.31
N LEU A 243 -7.84 9.44 -8.29
CA LEU A 243 -8.30 9.30 -6.91
C LEU A 243 -9.67 9.98 -6.74
N PRO A 244 -10.57 9.43 -5.90
CA PRO A 244 -11.77 10.15 -5.51
C PRO A 244 -11.40 11.51 -4.92
N GLN A 245 -11.99 12.56 -5.48
CA GLN A 245 -11.75 13.91 -4.99
C GLN A 245 -12.51 14.13 -3.68
N ASP A 246 -11.85 14.70 -2.68
CA ASP A 246 -12.49 15.03 -1.41
C ASP A 246 -13.49 16.17 -1.59
N VAL A 247 -14.76 15.90 -1.25
CA VAL A 247 -15.88 16.83 -1.41
C VAL A 247 -15.66 18.12 -0.61
N TYR A 248 -14.97 18.06 0.54
CA TYR A 248 -14.65 19.25 1.33
C TYR A 248 -13.58 20.09 0.66
N THR A 249 -12.56 19.45 0.09
CA THR A 249 -11.52 20.12 -0.70
C THR A 249 -12.11 20.78 -1.95
N ILE A 250 -13.01 20.11 -2.68
CA ILE A 250 -13.73 20.71 -3.82
C ILE A 250 -14.53 21.93 -3.37
N LYS A 251 -15.34 21.79 -2.31
CA LYS A 251 -16.14 22.92 -1.78
C LYS A 251 -15.26 24.08 -1.30
N ALA A 252 -14.12 23.80 -0.67
CA ALA A 252 -13.19 24.84 -0.23
C ALA A 252 -12.55 25.57 -1.42
N LEU A 253 -12.20 24.85 -2.48
CA LEU A 253 -11.69 25.43 -3.73
C LEU A 253 -12.75 26.23 -4.49
N GLU A 254 -13.99 25.73 -4.55
CA GLU A 254 -15.13 26.44 -5.15
C GLU A 254 -15.53 27.69 -4.35
N ALA A 255 -15.43 27.64 -3.02
CA ALA A 255 -15.69 28.78 -2.15
C ALA A 255 -14.54 29.81 -2.14
N HIS A 256 -13.34 29.42 -2.60
CA HIS A 256 -12.18 30.30 -2.64
C HIS A 256 -12.27 31.27 -3.83
N LYS A 257 -12.95 32.40 -3.63
CA LYS A 257 -12.86 33.54 -4.55
C LYS A 257 -11.48 34.19 -4.42
N ARG A 258 -10.71 34.19 -5.50
CA ARG A 258 -9.42 34.91 -5.59
C ARG A 258 -9.64 36.39 -5.26
N ALA A 259 -8.79 36.98 -4.43
CA ALA A 259 -8.85 38.39 -4.04
C ALA A 259 -8.44 39.37 -5.17
N GLU A 260 -8.52 38.96 -6.44
CA GLU A 260 -8.18 39.81 -7.58
C GLU A 260 -9.12 41.00 -7.73
N GLU A 261 -10.37 40.89 -7.27
CA GLU A 261 -11.31 42.03 -7.21
C GLU A 261 -10.86 43.15 -6.24
N PHE A 262 -9.89 42.87 -5.35
CA PHE A 262 -9.34 43.84 -4.40
C PHE A 262 -7.94 44.33 -4.78
N LEU A 263 -7.37 43.83 -5.88
CA LEU A 263 -6.11 44.33 -6.43
C LEU A 263 -6.44 45.44 -7.43
N THR A 264 -6.60 46.67 -6.94
CA THR A 264 -6.61 47.84 -7.80
C THR A 264 -5.24 47.96 -8.47
N ALA A 265 -5.20 47.80 -9.79
CA ALA A 265 -4.01 48.12 -10.57
C ALA A 265 -3.68 49.61 -10.34
N SER A 266 -2.49 49.92 -9.78
CA SER A 266 -2.06 51.30 -9.63
C SER A 266 -1.92 51.92 -11.01
N GLN A 267 -2.72 52.94 -11.31
CA GLN A 267 -2.52 53.84 -12.44
C GLN A 267 -1.33 54.78 -12.17
N GLU A 268 -0.13 54.21 -12.03
CA GLU A 268 1.14 54.97 -12.04
C GLU A 268 2.16 54.18 -12.86
N ALA A 269 1.85 53.99 -14.14
CA ALA A 269 2.81 53.63 -15.18
C ALA A 269 2.20 53.99 -16.54
N LEU A 270 2.10 55.30 -16.80
CA LEU A 270 2.01 55.87 -18.15
C LEU A 270 3.32 56.60 -18.43
#